data_AF-A0A1F8QDR2-F1
#
_entry.id   AF-A0A1F8QDR2-F1
#
_cell.length_a   1.000
_cell.length_b   1.000
_cell.length_c   1.000
_cell.angle_alpha   90.00
_cell.angle_beta   90.00
_cell.angle_gamma   90.00
#
_symmetry.space_group_name_H-M   'P 1'
#
loop_
_entity.id
_entity.type
_entity.pdbx_description
1 polymer ?
#
loop_
_entity_poly.entity_id
_entity_poly.type
_entity_poly.pdbx_seq_one_letter_code
_entity_poly.pdbx_strand_id
1 'polypeptide(L)'
;MKKDLKALDINSAELAELSSLPGIGLNTAEKIIARRPFSTIDELREISGIGEVVFERITPFIYVTPVHLEIGEIGEVPITSETPVAEEAGSPDQDIASEDNGQAASQEFTPAVDPEEPSSEPSGDPIQELPAEQSRPVPAPEATLPESKPDSEIETEAASSIVMEQSTPIIEKRAPVSEQKTEQSPGTAQTAPPTQSNRIYGVSLTCGVFSIFFSVAIGLGILFLINNGLQYTKPSDLDKTEQKLSAVSSQASSLAREIDTLTTRLDNLESIAGRVSAVEKGMEETRSEIEALSSGIEALNGQIEELDQRVNELQKTTSQFSAFIEGLQELLKSIYEPTSAEK
;
A
#
# COMPACT_ATOMS: atom_id res chain seq x y z
N MET A 1 -35.28 -8.67 -32.89
CA MET A 1 -35.83 -9.43 -31.76
C MET A 1 -35.53 -8.63 -30.50
N LYS A 2 -36.55 -8.24 -29.72
CA LYS A 2 -36.32 -7.79 -28.34
C LYS A 2 -36.22 -9.06 -27.52
N LYS A 3 -35.05 -9.32 -26.93
CA LYS A 3 -34.87 -10.42 -25.97
C LYS A 3 -35.56 -9.97 -24.68
N ASP A 4 -36.40 -10.81 -24.10
CA ASP A 4 -37.02 -10.52 -22.80
C ASP A 4 -35.94 -10.60 -21.73
N LEU A 5 -35.28 -9.45 -21.52
CA LEU A 5 -34.19 -9.28 -20.56
C LEU A 5 -34.79 -9.26 -19.15
N LYS A 6 -34.77 -10.42 -18.49
CA LYS A 6 -34.96 -10.53 -17.05
C LYS A 6 -34.02 -9.54 -16.35
N ALA A 7 -34.52 -8.83 -15.34
CA ALA A 7 -33.70 -7.93 -14.54
C ALA A 7 -32.49 -8.69 -13.95
N LEU A 8 -31.31 -8.10 -14.08
CA LEU A 8 -30.02 -8.72 -13.79
C LEU A 8 -29.33 -8.04 -12.60
N ASP A 9 -28.89 -8.82 -11.61
CA ASP A 9 -28.15 -8.30 -10.47
C ASP A 9 -26.70 -8.01 -10.85
N ILE A 10 -26.31 -6.74 -10.79
CA ILE A 10 -24.98 -6.27 -11.15
C ILE A 10 -23.88 -6.89 -10.27
N ASN A 11 -24.17 -7.25 -9.02
CA ASN A 11 -23.20 -7.80 -8.08
C ASN A 11 -22.93 -9.29 -8.30
N SER A 12 -23.92 -10.05 -8.80
CA SER A 12 -23.80 -11.51 -8.98
C SER A 12 -23.72 -11.99 -10.44
N ALA A 13 -24.10 -11.17 -11.42
CA ALA A 13 -24.12 -11.55 -12.85
C ALA A 13 -22.80 -12.09 -13.41
N GLU A 14 -22.88 -12.95 -14.43
CA GLU A 14 -21.71 -13.41 -15.17
C GLU A 14 -21.30 -12.45 -16.30
N LEU A 15 -20.05 -12.58 -16.77
CA LEU A 15 -19.49 -11.78 -17.88
C LEU A 15 -20.33 -11.88 -19.16
N ALA A 16 -20.85 -13.08 -19.46
CA ALA A 16 -21.72 -13.33 -20.61
C ALA A 16 -23.09 -12.64 -20.47
N GLU A 17 -23.58 -12.43 -19.25
CA GLU A 17 -24.86 -11.78 -18.99
C GLU A 17 -24.71 -10.26 -19.07
N LEU A 18 -23.67 -9.71 -18.42
CA LEU A 18 -23.32 -8.29 -18.49
C LEU A 18 -23.05 -7.83 -19.93
N SER A 19 -22.31 -8.61 -20.72
CA SER A 19 -22.07 -8.32 -22.14
C SER A 19 -23.27 -8.54 -23.07
N SER A 20 -24.38 -9.07 -22.55
CA SER A 20 -25.66 -9.14 -23.27
C SER A 20 -26.53 -7.88 -23.10
N LEU A 21 -26.14 -6.98 -22.18
CA LEU A 21 -26.85 -5.71 -21.95
C LEU A 21 -26.62 -4.70 -23.09
N PRO A 22 -27.64 -3.91 -23.44
CA PRO A 22 -27.59 -3.05 -24.63
C PRO A 22 -26.59 -1.90 -24.47
N GLY A 23 -25.42 -2.03 -25.11
CA GLY A 23 -24.33 -1.04 -25.08
C GLY A 23 -23.14 -1.42 -24.19
N ILE A 24 -23.19 -2.57 -23.51
CA ILE A 24 -22.07 -3.10 -22.73
C ILE A 24 -21.33 -4.15 -23.58
N GLY A 25 -20.07 -3.88 -23.90
CA GLY A 25 -19.17 -4.87 -24.52
C GLY A 25 -18.36 -5.65 -23.49
N LEU A 26 -17.64 -6.68 -23.93
CA LEU A 26 -16.77 -7.53 -23.08
C LEU A 26 -15.83 -6.68 -22.19
N ASN A 27 -15.09 -5.74 -22.78
CA ASN A 27 -14.19 -4.82 -22.05
C ASN A 27 -14.89 -3.94 -20.99
N THR A 28 -16.20 -3.68 -21.13
CA THR A 28 -16.97 -2.92 -20.13
C THR A 28 -17.51 -3.85 -19.06
N ALA A 29 -17.98 -5.06 -19.44
CA ALA A 29 -18.40 -6.10 -18.50
C ALA A 29 -17.27 -6.53 -17.55
N GLU A 30 -16.05 -6.70 -18.05
CA GLU A 30 -14.87 -7.01 -17.21
C GLU A 30 -14.59 -5.93 -16.16
N LYS A 31 -14.75 -4.63 -16.52
CA LYS A 31 -14.58 -3.52 -15.57
C LYS A 31 -15.67 -3.47 -14.50
N ILE A 32 -16.91 -3.85 -14.85
CA ILE A 32 -18.00 -3.98 -13.87
C ILE A 32 -17.64 -5.06 -12.84
N ILE A 33 -17.22 -6.24 -13.30
CA ILE A 33 -16.81 -7.34 -12.41
C ILE A 33 -15.63 -6.92 -11.52
N ALA A 34 -14.63 -6.23 -12.08
CA ALA A 34 -13.45 -5.78 -11.35
C ALA A 34 -13.70 -4.70 -10.28
N ARG A 35 -14.85 -4.02 -10.30
CA ARG A 35 -15.22 -2.96 -9.32
C ARG A 35 -16.34 -3.36 -8.36
N ARG A 36 -16.79 -4.62 -8.38
CA ARG A 36 -17.73 -5.17 -7.39
C ARG A 36 -17.17 -5.11 -5.95
N PRO A 37 -18.03 -5.02 -4.91
CA PRO A 37 -19.47 -4.86 -4.97
C PRO A 37 -19.90 -3.40 -5.14
N PHE A 38 -21.06 -3.18 -5.78
CA PHE A 38 -21.73 -1.89 -5.88
C PHE A 38 -22.84 -1.79 -4.84
N SER A 39 -23.04 -0.61 -4.25
CA SER A 39 -24.13 -0.36 -3.27
C SER A 39 -25.35 0.26 -3.92
N THR A 40 -25.15 1.07 -4.96
CA THR A 40 -26.17 1.78 -5.73
C THR A 40 -26.01 1.54 -7.23
N ILE A 41 -27.07 1.74 -8.01
CA ILE A 41 -27.03 1.60 -9.47
C ILE A 41 -26.15 2.69 -10.10
N ASP A 42 -26.14 3.90 -9.53
CA ASP A 42 -25.43 5.06 -10.08
C ASP A 42 -23.89 4.94 -10.05
N GLU A 43 -23.32 4.11 -9.16
CA GLU A 43 -21.86 3.82 -9.14
C GLU A 43 -21.35 3.26 -10.48
N LEU A 44 -22.21 2.66 -11.31
CA LEU A 44 -21.87 2.23 -12.67
C LEU A 44 -21.41 3.38 -13.58
N ARG A 45 -21.83 4.62 -13.30
CA ARG A 45 -21.44 5.84 -14.05
C ARG A 45 -19.95 6.15 -13.92
N GLU A 46 -19.28 5.68 -12.87
CA GLU A 46 -17.82 5.84 -12.69
C GLU A 46 -17.00 4.98 -13.65
N ILE A 47 -17.61 3.94 -14.24
CA ILE A 47 -16.90 2.96 -15.05
C ILE A 47 -16.63 3.54 -16.44
N SER A 48 -15.35 3.74 -16.74
CA SER A 48 -14.85 4.18 -18.06
C SER A 48 -15.39 3.31 -19.21
N GLY A 49 -16.47 3.76 -19.84
CA GLY A 49 -17.22 3.04 -20.89
C GLY A 49 -18.75 3.10 -20.73
N ILE A 50 -19.26 3.46 -19.54
CA ILE A 50 -20.70 3.62 -19.25
C ILE A 50 -21.01 5.13 -19.16
N GLY A 51 -21.30 5.75 -20.31
CA GLY A 51 -21.84 7.11 -20.34
C GLY A 51 -23.36 7.13 -20.16
N GLU A 52 -23.95 8.31 -19.94
CA GLU A 52 -25.39 8.53 -19.72
C GLU A 52 -26.30 7.73 -20.67
N VAL A 53 -26.01 7.78 -21.98
CA VAL A 53 -26.77 7.15 -23.06
C VAL A 53 -26.73 5.60 -23.04
N VAL A 54 -25.70 5.04 -22.38
CA VAL A 54 -25.62 3.60 -22.09
C VAL A 54 -26.31 3.31 -20.76
N PHE A 55 -26.06 4.12 -19.73
CA PHE A 55 -26.69 4.02 -18.42
C PHE A 55 -28.22 3.97 -18.50
N GLU A 56 -28.87 4.99 -19.06
CA GLU A 56 -30.34 5.05 -19.26
C GLU A 56 -30.92 3.81 -19.97
N ARG A 57 -30.12 3.19 -20.84
CA ARG A 57 -30.50 2.04 -21.66
C ARG A 57 -30.40 0.71 -20.91
N ILE A 58 -29.54 0.64 -19.89
CA ILE A 58 -29.35 -0.54 -19.05
C ILE A 58 -30.17 -0.45 -17.75
N THR A 59 -30.47 0.75 -17.23
CA THR A 59 -31.30 0.96 -16.03
C THR A 59 -32.56 0.07 -15.95
N PRO A 60 -33.40 -0.09 -17.00
CA PRO A 60 -34.61 -0.94 -16.91
C PRO A 60 -34.33 -2.45 -16.88
N PHE A 61 -33.09 -2.90 -17.05
CA PHE A 61 -32.69 -4.31 -17.12
C PHE A 61 -31.77 -4.75 -15.99
N ILE A 62 -31.46 -3.86 -15.04
CA ILE A 62 -30.48 -4.10 -13.99
C ILE A 62 -31.02 -3.72 -12.61
N TYR A 63 -30.54 -4.40 -11.59
CA TYR A 63 -30.72 -3.99 -10.20
C TYR A 63 -29.43 -4.25 -9.41
N VAL A 64 -29.36 -3.66 -8.23
CA VAL A 64 -28.28 -3.89 -7.27
C VAL A 64 -28.92 -4.45 -6.01
N THR A 65 -28.50 -5.65 -5.60
CA THR A 65 -28.77 -6.13 -4.24
C THR A 65 -27.71 -5.50 -3.33
N PRO A 66 -28.05 -4.52 -2.46
CA PRO A 66 -27.07 -3.97 -1.54
C PRO A 66 -26.65 -5.07 -0.58
N VAL A 67 -25.36 -5.35 -0.50
CA VAL A 67 -24.81 -6.29 0.48
C VAL A 67 -24.84 -5.59 1.83
N HIS A 68 -25.95 -5.73 2.55
CA HIS A 68 -26.02 -5.33 3.94
C HIS A 68 -25.14 -6.30 4.74
N LEU A 69 -23.88 -5.90 4.93
CA LEU A 69 -23.04 -6.48 5.96
C LEU A 69 -23.65 -6.07 7.29
N GLU A 70 -24.54 -6.93 7.79
CA GLU A 70 -24.96 -7.00 9.19
C GLU A 70 -23.69 -7.22 10.04
N ILE A 71 -22.96 -6.12 10.31
CA ILE A 71 -22.01 -6.09 11.41
C ILE A 71 -22.90 -6.18 12.65
N GLY A 72 -22.96 -7.38 13.23
CA GLY A 72 -23.81 -7.69 14.37
C GLY A 72 -23.41 -6.89 15.61
N GLU A 73 -23.86 -5.64 15.67
CA GLU A 73 -23.88 -4.84 16.87
C GLU A 73 -24.88 -5.48 17.83
N ILE A 74 -24.37 -6.06 18.90
CA ILE A 74 -25.11 -6.77 19.94
C ILE A 74 -25.98 -5.81 20.77
N GLY A 75 -27.10 -5.38 20.17
CA GLY A 75 -28.10 -4.49 20.75
C GLY A 75 -29.41 -5.20 21.06
N GLU A 76 -29.59 -5.55 22.33
CA GLU A 76 -30.84 -5.86 23.07
C GLU A 76 -32.14 -6.09 22.26
N VAL A 77 -32.55 -7.36 22.14
CA VAL A 77 -33.93 -7.73 21.75
C VAL A 77 -34.81 -7.84 23.00
N PRO A 78 -35.90 -7.05 23.15
CA PRO A 78 -36.83 -7.22 24.26
C PRO A 78 -37.69 -8.48 24.07
N ILE A 79 -37.62 -9.41 25.01
CA ILE A 79 -38.32 -10.70 24.94
C ILE A 79 -39.69 -10.62 25.64
N THR A 80 -40.70 -10.10 24.92
CA THR A 80 -42.14 -10.14 25.27
C THR A 80 -42.94 -10.10 23.95
N SER A 81 -43.97 -10.92 23.66
CA SER A 81 -44.67 -11.92 24.46
C SER A 81 -45.26 -13.04 23.58
N GLU A 82 -45.39 -14.22 24.18
CA GLU A 82 -46.54 -15.16 24.09
C GLU A 82 -47.10 -15.62 22.73
N THR A 83 -46.87 -16.91 22.48
CA THR A 83 -47.72 -17.83 21.71
C THR A 83 -49.13 -17.97 22.32
N PRO A 84 -50.18 -18.09 21.49
CA PRO A 84 -51.08 -19.26 21.57
C PRO A 84 -51.14 -19.97 20.20
N VAL A 85 -50.82 -21.26 20.07
CA VAL A 85 -51.57 -22.47 20.51
C VAL A 85 -52.80 -22.74 19.62
N ALA A 86 -52.87 -23.99 19.14
CA ALA A 86 -54.00 -24.66 18.45
C ALA A 86 -54.30 -24.25 16.98
N GLU A 87 -54.76 -25.14 16.09
CA GLU A 87 -54.65 -26.62 15.97
C GLU A 87 -55.09 -27.05 14.54
N GLU A 88 -54.80 -28.30 14.16
CA GLU A 88 -55.40 -29.13 13.08
C GLU A 88 -55.78 -28.54 11.70
N ALA A 89 -55.28 -29.21 10.65
CA ALA A 89 -55.91 -29.28 9.33
C ALA A 89 -56.29 -30.74 9.02
N GLY A 90 -57.58 -31.07 8.99
CA GLY A 90 -58.03 -32.47 8.98
C GLY A 90 -59.47 -32.76 8.52
N SER A 91 -59.75 -32.56 7.23
CA SER A 91 -60.93 -33.08 6.48
C SER A 91 -62.30 -32.40 6.70
N PRO A 92 -63.27 -32.53 5.74
CA PRO A 92 -64.46 -31.68 5.68
C PRO A 92 -65.80 -32.43 5.87
N ASP A 93 -66.83 -31.74 6.37
CA ASP A 93 -68.22 -32.05 5.97
C ASP A 93 -69.24 -30.89 6.10
N GLN A 94 -70.10 -30.84 5.09
CA GLN A 94 -71.44 -30.25 4.87
C GLN A 94 -72.15 -29.26 5.84
N ASP A 95 -72.75 -28.24 5.20
CA ASP A 95 -74.15 -27.76 5.31
C ASP A 95 -74.64 -26.62 6.28
N ILE A 96 -75.55 -25.81 5.71
CA ILE A 96 -76.59 -24.89 6.28
C ILE A 96 -76.23 -23.45 6.72
N ALA A 97 -76.36 -22.52 5.76
CA ALA A 97 -77.24 -21.32 5.68
C ALA A 97 -77.27 -20.16 6.73
N SER A 98 -77.74 -19.01 6.20
CA SER A 98 -78.31 -17.81 6.86
C SER A 98 -77.35 -16.86 7.62
N GLU A 99 -77.09 -15.65 7.08
CA GLU A 99 -77.84 -14.38 7.34
C GLU A 99 -77.47 -13.71 8.68
N ASP A 100 -76.81 -12.53 8.64
CA ASP A 100 -77.44 -11.24 8.99
C ASP A 100 -76.48 -10.04 8.72
N ASN A 101 -77.05 -8.85 8.65
CA ASN A 101 -76.49 -7.54 8.34
C ASN A 101 -75.96 -6.80 9.59
N GLY A 102 -75.06 -5.81 9.44
CA GLY A 102 -74.54 -5.04 10.58
C GLY A 102 -73.64 -3.86 10.23
N GLN A 103 -74.22 -2.71 9.93
CA GLN A 103 -73.51 -1.44 9.72
C GLN A 103 -73.22 -0.70 11.03
N ALA A 104 -72.06 -0.04 11.14
CA ALA A 104 -71.81 1.28 11.76
C ALA A 104 -70.29 1.59 11.66
N ALA A 105 -69.80 2.69 11.05
CA ALA A 105 -69.93 4.10 11.45
C ALA A 105 -69.34 4.39 12.86
N SER A 106 -68.60 5.43 13.19
CA SER A 106 -67.99 6.62 12.55
C SER A 106 -67.57 7.51 13.74
N GLN A 107 -66.42 8.19 13.71
CA GLN A 107 -66.10 9.47 14.39
C GLN A 107 -64.57 9.70 14.31
N GLU A 108 -64.06 10.69 13.56
CA GLU A 108 -64.01 12.14 13.85
C GLU A 108 -62.99 12.53 14.94
N PHE A 109 -61.88 13.18 14.55
CA PHE A 109 -61.62 14.58 14.91
C PHE A 109 -60.46 15.20 14.07
N THR A 110 -60.64 16.46 13.68
CA THR A 110 -59.62 17.41 13.18
C THR A 110 -59.87 18.76 13.93
N PRO A 111 -59.16 19.90 13.74
CA PRO A 111 -57.93 20.22 12.99
C PRO A 111 -56.92 21.16 13.74
N ALA A 112 -55.81 21.49 13.07
CA ALA A 112 -55.04 22.78 13.02
C ALA A 112 -54.66 23.61 14.29
N VAL A 113 -53.44 24.21 14.26
CA VAL A 113 -53.10 25.67 14.45
C VAL A 113 -51.56 25.89 14.45
N ASP A 114 -51.11 27.10 14.06
CA ASP A 114 -49.75 27.56 13.68
C ASP A 114 -49.71 29.13 13.74
N PRO A 115 -48.58 29.90 13.85
CA PRO A 115 -47.12 29.60 13.99
C PRO A 115 -46.41 30.33 15.19
N GLU A 116 -45.07 30.27 15.30
CA GLU A 116 -44.11 31.43 15.41
C GLU A 116 -42.64 31.03 15.78
N GLU A 117 -41.66 31.83 15.31
CA GLU A 117 -40.18 31.76 15.49
C GLU A 117 -39.71 32.54 16.77
N PRO A 118 -38.45 32.47 17.32
CA PRO A 118 -37.22 32.94 16.60
C PRO A 118 -35.80 32.45 17.06
N SER A 119 -34.79 32.59 16.18
CA SER A 119 -33.33 32.78 16.46
C SER A 119 -32.53 31.66 17.20
N SER A 120 -31.22 31.45 17.06
CA SER A 120 -30.07 32.31 16.68
C SER A 120 -28.82 31.49 16.25
N GLU A 121 -27.88 32.10 15.50
CA GLU A 121 -26.56 31.52 15.12
C GLU A 121 -25.54 31.46 16.30
N PRO A 122 -24.37 30.79 16.15
CA PRO A 122 -23.18 31.54 15.72
C PRO A 122 -22.16 30.79 14.81
N SER A 123 -21.30 31.56 14.15
CA SER A 123 -20.20 31.13 13.25
C SER A 123 -18.83 31.05 13.96
N GLY A 124 -17.84 30.35 13.39
CA GLY A 124 -16.43 30.47 13.82
C GLY A 124 -15.38 29.54 13.16
N ASP A 125 -14.51 30.12 12.33
CA ASP A 125 -13.17 29.63 11.93
C ASP A 125 -12.09 30.56 12.56
N PRO A 126 -10.77 30.31 12.44
CA PRO A 126 -10.00 29.11 12.77
C PRO A 126 -8.87 29.43 13.81
N ILE A 127 -8.16 28.42 14.33
CA ILE A 127 -7.15 28.61 15.42
C ILE A 127 -5.77 29.02 14.90
N GLN A 128 -5.13 30.01 15.54
CA GLN A 128 -3.73 30.39 15.32
C GLN A 128 -2.98 30.79 16.62
N GLU A 129 -1.92 30.03 16.93
CA GLU A 129 -0.66 30.30 17.68
C GLU A 129 -0.51 31.19 18.97
N LEU A 130 0.17 30.59 19.98
CA LEU A 130 1.20 31.13 20.92
C LEU A 130 0.77 32.08 22.09
N PRO A 131 1.60 32.28 23.17
CA PRO A 131 2.47 31.35 23.94
C PRO A 131 2.46 31.57 25.50
N ALA A 132 3.42 30.94 26.23
CA ALA A 132 3.88 31.21 27.63
C ALA A 132 3.06 30.59 28.81
N GLU A 133 3.60 30.24 30.00
CA GLU A 133 4.98 30.32 30.56
C GLU A 133 5.26 29.31 31.72
N GLN A 134 6.52 28.86 31.84
CA GLN A 134 7.31 28.43 33.05
C GLN A 134 6.70 27.68 34.27
N SER A 135 7.36 26.56 34.66
CA SER A 135 8.21 26.46 35.88
C SER A 135 9.05 25.17 35.96
N ARG A 136 10.20 25.23 36.66
CA ARG A 136 11.31 24.21 36.75
C ARG A 136 11.17 23.29 38.02
N PRO A 137 12.13 22.43 38.49
CA PRO A 137 13.50 22.08 38.01
C PRO A 137 14.03 20.59 38.15
N VAL A 138 15.08 20.23 37.37
CA VAL A 138 16.40 19.55 37.72
C VAL A 138 16.39 18.27 38.61
N PRO A 139 17.19 17.17 38.37
CA PRO A 139 18.58 17.13 37.86
C PRO A 139 18.94 16.09 36.76
N ALA A 140 20.18 16.21 36.26
CA ALA A 140 20.86 15.25 35.38
C ALA A 140 21.75 14.27 36.17
N PRO A 141 22.10 13.09 35.60
CA PRO A 141 23.26 12.33 36.00
C PRO A 141 24.52 12.76 35.23
N GLU A 142 25.61 12.80 35.98
CA GLU A 142 26.97 13.18 35.60
C GLU A 142 27.67 12.05 34.83
N ALA A 143 28.35 12.36 33.72
CA ALA A 143 29.17 11.42 32.97
C ALA A 143 30.54 12.05 32.66
N THR A 144 31.59 11.44 33.20
CA THR A 144 32.95 11.97 33.25
C THR A 144 33.70 11.81 31.92
N LEU A 145 34.58 12.76 31.60
CA LEU A 145 35.58 12.65 30.52
C LEU A 145 36.47 11.40 30.71
N PRO A 146 37.02 10.83 29.62
CA PRO A 146 38.34 11.30 29.22
C PRO A 146 38.58 11.49 27.71
N GLU A 147 39.21 12.63 27.44
CA GLU A 147 40.20 12.95 26.41
C GLU A 147 40.77 11.80 25.54
N SER A 148 40.56 11.89 24.22
CA SER A 148 41.52 11.46 23.18
C SER A 148 41.20 12.13 21.84
N LYS A 149 42.22 12.24 20.97
CA LYS A 149 42.21 13.03 19.72
C LYS A 149 41.51 12.28 18.57
N PRO A 150 41.02 12.97 17.53
CA PRO A 150 40.39 12.33 16.39
C PRO A 150 41.43 11.76 15.43
N ASP A 151 41.34 10.46 15.14
CA ASP A 151 41.83 9.87 13.91
C ASP A 151 40.68 9.73 12.91
N SER A 152 40.96 9.99 11.63
CA SER A 152 39.98 10.00 10.55
C SER A 152 40.61 9.34 9.32
N GLU A 153 40.24 8.08 9.07
CA GLU A 153 40.57 7.38 7.81
C GLU A 153 39.29 6.89 7.14
N ILE A 154 38.92 7.58 6.06
CA ILE A 154 38.07 7.03 4.99
C ILE A 154 38.98 6.90 3.79
N GLU A 155 39.12 5.67 3.28
CA GLU A 155 39.85 5.44 2.03
C GLU A 155 39.12 6.12 0.86
N THR A 156 39.86 6.90 0.07
CA THR A 156 39.43 7.32 -1.26
C THR A 156 40.68 7.48 -2.13
N GLU A 157 40.93 6.51 -3.02
CA GLU A 157 42.04 6.59 -3.96
C GLU A 157 41.74 7.58 -5.10
N ALA A 158 42.49 8.68 -5.16
CA ALA A 158 42.83 9.33 -6.42
C ALA A 158 44.08 10.23 -6.30
N ALA A 159 45.12 9.85 -7.06
CA ALA A 159 46.14 10.71 -7.67
C ALA A 159 47.11 11.56 -6.80
N SER A 160 48.39 11.25 -7.02
CA SER A 160 49.51 12.19 -7.23
C SER A 160 50.44 12.52 -6.04
N SER A 161 51.72 12.64 -6.41
CA SER A 161 52.85 13.25 -5.67
C SER A 161 53.51 12.38 -4.58
N ILE A 162 54.66 11.77 -4.94
CA ILE A 162 55.67 11.37 -3.94
C ILE A 162 56.81 12.40 -3.95
N VAL A 163 57.16 12.79 -2.73
CA VAL A 163 58.14 13.79 -2.31
C VAL A 163 59.50 13.11 -2.08
N MET A 164 60.62 13.84 -2.19
CA MET A 164 61.58 13.96 -1.07
C MET A 164 62.62 15.06 -1.31
N GLU A 165 62.73 15.92 -0.30
CA GLU A 165 63.64 17.07 -0.17
C GLU A 165 64.65 16.76 0.94
N GLN A 166 65.93 17.09 0.74
CA GLN A 166 67.04 17.33 1.71
C GLN A 166 68.39 17.15 0.97
N SER A 167 69.48 17.87 1.21
CA SER A 167 69.86 18.80 2.31
C SER A 167 70.75 19.96 1.81
N THR A 168 71.05 20.90 2.71
CA THR A 168 71.68 22.23 2.47
C THR A 168 73.23 22.23 2.68
N PRO A 169 73.95 23.35 3.01
CA PRO A 169 74.73 24.12 2.02
C PRO A 169 76.21 24.44 2.42
N ILE A 170 77.13 24.71 1.47
CA ILE A 170 78.45 25.34 1.81
C ILE A 170 78.86 26.43 0.79
N ILE A 171 79.47 27.49 1.33
CA ILE A 171 80.01 28.70 0.69
C ILE A 171 81.51 28.53 0.41
N GLU A 172 82.06 28.98 -0.75
CA GLU A 172 83.46 29.46 -0.84
C GLU A 172 83.74 30.34 -2.10
N LYS A 173 83.77 31.66 -1.88
CA LYS A 173 84.79 32.62 -2.39
C LYS A 173 85.03 32.85 -3.91
N ARG A 174 85.91 33.81 -4.21
CA ARG A 174 85.89 34.71 -5.39
C ARG A 174 87.25 34.76 -6.11
N ALA A 175 87.20 34.93 -7.44
CA ALA A 175 88.26 35.40 -8.37
C ALA A 175 89.38 34.39 -8.76
N PRO A 176 90.16 34.66 -9.82
CA PRO A 176 89.72 35.01 -11.19
C PRO A 176 90.47 34.24 -12.31
N VAL A 177 90.16 34.56 -13.57
CA VAL A 177 90.80 34.02 -14.80
C VAL A 177 92.30 34.33 -14.88
N SER A 178 93.14 33.32 -15.22
CA SER A 178 94.13 33.34 -16.34
C SER A 178 95.37 32.45 -16.13
N GLU A 179 95.52 31.41 -16.96
CA GLU A 179 96.82 30.79 -17.33
C GLU A 179 96.69 30.21 -18.76
N GLN A 180 97.71 30.19 -19.63
CA GLN A 180 98.81 31.13 -19.85
C GLN A 180 99.31 30.90 -21.30
N LYS A 181 99.74 31.94 -22.02
CA LYS A 181 100.56 31.80 -23.24
C LYS A 181 101.96 32.30 -22.92
N THR A 182 102.97 31.51 -23.26
CA THR A 182 104.37 31.96 -23.27
C THR A 182 104.78 32.41 -24.68
N GLU A 183 105.69 33.38 -24.71
CA GLU A 183 106.34 34.02 -25.86
C GLU A 183 106.93 33.05 -26.92
N GLN A 184 107.10 33.42 -28.19
CA GLN A 184 108.02 34.49 -28.63
C GLN A 184 107.58 35.32 -29.86
N SER A 185 108.00 36.59 -29.83
CA SER A 185 108.08 37.58 -30.93
C SER A 185 109.46 37.45 -31.64
N PRO A 186 109.85 38.19 -32.72
CA PRO A 186 109.19 39.36 -33.34
C PRO A 186 109.26 39.46 -34.89
N GLY A 187 108.66 40.53 -35.47
CA GLY A 187 109.19 41.17 -36.68
C GLY A 187 108.23 41.40 -37.87
N THR A 188 108.10 42.69 -38.25
CA THR A 188 107.70 43.24 -39.57
C THR A 188 106.23 43.23 -40.05
N ALA A 189 105.71 44.45 -40.25
CA ALA A 189 104.90 44.97 -41.37
C ALA A 189 103.54 44.33 -41.81
N GLN A 190 102.49 45.17 -41.80
CA GLN A 190 101.68 45.63 -42.96
C GLN A 190 101.59 44.69 -44.21
N THR A 191 100.44 44.38 -44.82
CA THR A 191 99.18 45.14 -45.08
C THR A 191 97.95 44.22 -45.30
N ALA A 192 96.74 44.81 -45.41
CA ALA A 192 95.46 44.15 -45.79
C ALA A 192 95.41 43.77 -47.31
N PRO A 193 94.45 42.93 -47.82
CA PRO A 193 93.01 43.24 -47.87
C PRO A 193 92.07 41.98 -47.69
N PRO A 194 90.83 41.86 -48.24
CA PRO A 194 89.63 41.62 -47.42
C PRO A 194 88.98 40.22 -47.54
N THR A 195 88.41 39.66 -46.46
CA THR A 195 87.80 38.31 -46.48
C THR A 195 86.48 38.16 -45.67
N GLN A 196 85.40 37.89 -46.42
CA GLN A 196 84.38 36.85 -46.21
C GLN A 196 83.59 36.69 -44.88
N SER A 197 83.81 37.48 -43.82
CA SER A 197 83.14 37.26 -42.52
C SER A 197 81.60 37.33 -42.55
N ASN A 198 81.00 38.29 -43.29
CA ASN A 198 79.56 38.53 -43.25
C ASN A 198 78.71 37.45 -43.98
N ARG A 199 79.32 36.50 -44.70
CA ARG A 199 78.59 35.36 -45.31
C ARG A 199 78.38 34.23 -44.31
N ILE A 200 79.25 34.09 -43.30
CA ILE A 200 79.24 32.94 -42.38
C ILE A 200 78.10 33.08 -41.36
N TYR A 201 77.87 34.30 -40.83
CA TYR A 201 76.73 34.59 -39.94
C TYR A 201 75.36 34.46 -40.63
N GLY A 202 75.28 34.80 -41.93
CA GLY A 202 74.07 34.56 -42.72
C GLY A 202 73.77 33.06 -42.86
N VAL A 203 74.79 32.26 -43.14
CA VAL A 203 74.65 30.80 -43.27
C VAL A 203 74.27 30.14 -41.92
N SER A 204 74.90 30.51 -40.80
CA SER A 204 74.56 29.92 -39.50
C SER A 204 73.13 30.26 -39.05
N LEU A 205 72.67 31.49 -39.29
CA LEU A 205 71.29 31.89 -39.00
C LEU A 205 70.28 31.07 -39.82
N THR A 206 70.52 30.88 -41.13
CA THR A 206 69.65 30.05 -41.97
C THR A 206 69.64 28.57 -41.54
N CYS A 207 70.78 28.03 -41.09
CA CYS A 207 70.89 26.66 -40.59
C CYS A 207 70.11 26.45 -39.28
N GLY A 208 70.15 27.42 -38.36
CA GLY A 208 69.36 27.38 -37.12
C GLY A 208 67.86 27.37 -37.38
N VAL A 209 67.38 28.26 -38.27
CA VAL A 209 65.97 28.29 -38.68
C VAL A 209 65.56 26.98 -39.34
N PHE A 210 66.38 26.45 -40.25
CA PHE A 210 66.12 25.16 -40.91
C PHE A 210 66.03 24.00 -39.90
N SER A 211 66.88 23.99 -38.87
CA SER A 211 66.87 22.97 -37.82
C SER A 211 65.57 22.98 -37.00
N ILE A 212 64.99 24.15 -36.75
CA ILE A 212 63.68 24.27 -36.06
C ILE A 212 62.57 23.70 -36.93
N PHE A 213 62.51 24.08 -38.21
CA PHE A 213 61.53 23.52 -39.15
C PHE A 213 61.68 22.01 -39.33
N PHE A 214 62.91 21.51 -39.39
CA PHE A 214 63.19 20.07 -39.49
C PHE A 214 62.79 19.30 -38.22
N SER A 215 63.01 19.89 -37.04
CA SER A 215 62.53 19.33 -35.76
C SER A 215 61.00 19.25 -35.70
N VAL A 216 60.29 20.32 -36.10
CA VAL A 216 58.82 20.33 -36.19
C VAL A 216 58.32 19.32 -37.22
N ALA A 217 58.97 19.20 -38.38
CA ALA A 217 58.62 18.22 -39.40
C ALA A 217 58.81 16.77 -38.93
N ILE A 218 59.89 16.47 -38.20
CA ILE A 218 60.10 15.16 -37.57
C ILE A 218 59.05 14.90 -36.48
N GLY A 219 58.75 15.88 -35.63
CA GLY A 219 57.71 15.75 -34.59
C GLY A 219 56.35 15.44 -35.18
N LEU A 220 55.93 16.17 -36.23
CA LEU A 220 54.70 15.91 -36.97
C LEU A 220 54.75 14.56 -37.71
N GLY A 221 55.91 14.17 -38.26
CA GLY A 221 56.11 12.88 -38.91
C GLY A 221 55.97 11.70 -37.95
N ILE A 222 56.56 11.78 -36.74
CA ILE A 222 56.42 10.77 -35.70
C ILE A 222 54.96 10.70 -35.24
N LEU A 223 54.29 11.84 -35.02
CA LEU A 223 52.87 11.89 -34.67
C LEU A 223 52.01 11.25 -35.77
N PHE A 224 52.35 11.47 -37.04
CA PHE A 224 51.67 10.88 -38.20
C PHE A 224 51.88 9.36 -38.28
N LEU A 225 53.10 8.85 -38.04
CA LEU A 225 53.36 7.41 -38.00
C LEU A 225 52.65 6.72 -36.82
N ILE A 226 52.64 7.32 -35.63
CA ILE A 226 52.04 6.73 -34.43
C ILE A 226 50.51 6.72 -34.53
N ASN A 227 49.89 7.83 -34.94
CA ASN A 227 48.43 7.93 -35.06
C ASN A 227 47.89 7.39 -36.38
N ASN A 228 48.76 6.90 -37.28
CA ASN A 228 48.43 6.45 -38.62
C ASN A 228 47.67 7.51 -39.44
N GLY A 229 48.16 8.75 -39.34
CA GLY A 229 47.52 9.99 -39.80
C GLY A 229 46.78 10.76 -38.70
N LEU A 230 46.52 12.05 -38.94
CA LEU A 230 45.51 12.80 -38.19
C LEU A 230 44.14 12.39 -38.74
N GLN A 231 43.63 11.24 -38.27
CA GLN A 231 42.33 10.72 -38.63
C GLN A 231 41.22 11.57 -38.00
N TYR A 232 40.86 12.68 -38.65
CA TYR A 232 39.69 13.46 -38.30
C TYR A 232 38.43 12.61 -38.57
N THR A 233 37.79 12.14 -37.51
CA THR A 233 36.47 11.48 -37.58
C THR A 233 35.53 12.33 -38.43
N LYS A 234 34.93 11.74 -39.47
CA LYS A 234 33.97 12.46 -40.31
C LYS A 234 32.76 12.84 -39.46
N PRO A 235 32.15 14.02 -39.65
CA PRO A 235 30.95 14.41 -38.89
C PRO A 235 29.86 13.33 -38.90
N SER A 236 29.65 12.68 -40.05
CA SER A 236 28.72 11.56 -40.22
C SER A 236 28.96 10.32 -39.35
N ASP A 237 30.16 10.17 -38.77
CA ASP A 237 30.48 9.07 -37.86
C ASP A 237 30.27 9.48 -36.40
N LEU A 238 30.38 10.78 -36.07
CA LEU A 238 29.92 11.34 -34.80
C LEU A 238 28.39 11.19 -34.65
N ASP A 239 27.64 11.53 -35.70
CA ASP A 239 26.17 11.37 -35.75
C ASP A 239 25.74 9.91 -35.42
N LYS A 240 26.47 8.93 -35.96
CA LYS A 240 26.20 7.49 -35.69
C LYS A 240 26.55 7.10 -34.25
N THR A 241 27.61 7.68 -33.66
CA THR A 241 27.94 7.42 -32.26
C THR A 241 26.92 8.06 -31.32
N GLU A 242 26.43 9.25 -31.64
CA GLU A 242 25.36 9.91 -30.89
C GLU A 242 24.04 9.13 -30.96
N GLN A 243 23.65 8.65 -32.15
CA GLN A 243 22.49 7.76 -32.32
C GLN A 243 22.63 6.47 -31.51
N LYS A 244 23.81 5.84 -31.47
CA LYS A 244 24.06 4.65 -30.64
C LYS A 244 24.00 4.97 -29.15
N LEU A 245 24.57 6.09 -28.72
CA LEU A 245 24.54 6.54 -27.33
C LEU A 245 23.10 6.84 -26.87
N SER A 246 22.31 7.49 -27.73
CA SER A 246 20.87 7.74 -27.53
C SER A 246 20.08 6.42 -27.44
N ALA A 247 20.34 5.46 -28.33
CA ALA A 247 19.69 4.15 -28.29
C ALA A 247 20.03 3.37 -27.00
N VAL A 248 21.28 3.36 -26.56
CA VAL A 248 21.70 2.71 -25.31
C VAL A 248 21.11 3.43 -24.09
N SER A 249 21.05 4.77 -24.09
CA SER A 249 20.39 5.56 -23.04
C SER A 249 18.88 5.27 -22.95
N SER A 250 18.21 5.14 -24.10
CA SER A 250 16.80 4.72 -24.17
C SER A 250 16.59 3.29 -23.64
N GLN A 251 17.48 2.35 -24.00
CA GLN A 251 17.45 0.99 -23.49
C GLN A 251 17.67 0.94 -21.97
N ALA A 252 18.65 1.66 -21.44
CA ALA A 252 18.88 1.79 -20.01
C ALA A 252 17.67 2.39 -19.28
N SER A 253 17.00 3.37 -19.90
CA SER A 253 15.76 3.97 -19.39
C SER A 253 14.56 3.01 -19.44
N SER A 254 14.53 2.04 -20.35
CA SER A 254 13.53 0.96 -20.36
C SER A 254 13.79 -0.02 -19.22
N LEU A 255 15.02 -0.52 -19.11
CA LEU A 255 15.42 -1.44 -18.04
C LEU A 255 15.19 -0.83 -16.64
N ALA A 256 15.44 0.47 -16.45
CA ALA A 256 15.14 1.17 -15.20
C ALA A 256 13.64 1.13 -14.85
N ARG A 257 12.74 1.33 -15.83
CA ARG A 257 11.28 1.23 -15.64
C ARG A 257 10.81 -0.20 -15.42
N GLU A 258 11.46 -1.18 -16.06
CA GLU A 258 11.19 -2.60 -15.84
C GLU A 258 11.60 -3.03 -14.43
N ILE A 259 12.73 -2.55 -13.92
CA ILE A 259 13.16 -2.77 -12.53
C ILE A 259 12.19 -2.13 -11.55
N ASP A 260 11.79 -0.87 -11.76
CA ASP A 260 10.77 -0.17 -10.94
C ASP A 260 9.43 -0.93 -10.91
N THR A 261 9.01 -1.46 -12.07
CA THR A 261 7.83 -2.34 -12.19
C THR A 261 8.01 -3.66 -11.43
N LEU A 262 9.22 -4.23 -11.41
CA LEU A 262 9.51 -5.45 -10.65
C LEU A 262 9.54 -5.20 -9.13
N THR A 263 10.13 -4.09 -8.68
CA THR A 263 10.08 -3.67 -7.26
C THR A 263 8.64 -3.49 -6.82
N THR A 264 7.84 -2.72 -7.57
CA THR A 264 6.40 -2.54 -7.30
C THR A 264 5.67 -3.89 -7.23
N ARG A 265 6.02 -4.87 -8.06
CA ARG A 265 5.44 -6.22 -8.01
C ARG A 265 5.88 -7.01 -6.78
N LEU A 266 7.13 -6.86 -6.32
CA LEU A 266 7.63 -7.49 -5.10
C LEU A 266 6.92 -6.91 -3.86
N ASP A 267 6.73 -5.59 -3.78
CA ASP A 267 6.00 -4.94 -2.69
C ASP A 267 4.54 -5.47 -2.60
N ASN A 268 3.91 -5.69 -3.76
CA ASN A 268 2.59 -6.31 -3.84
C ASN A 268 2.60 -7.80 -3.40
N LEU A 269 3.67 -8.55 -3.66
CA LEU A 269 3.81 -9.92 -3.16
C LEU A 269 4.06 -9.97 -1.65
N GLU A 270 4.82 -9.04 -1.09
CA GLU A 270 4.99 -8.89 0.36
C GLU A 270 3.67 -8.51 1.04
N SER A 271 2.89 -7.60 0.44
CA SER A 271 1.52 -7.30 0.89
C SER A 271 0.60 -8.53 0.87
N ILE A 272 0.68 -9.37 -0.18
CA ILE A 272 -0.05 -10.64 -0.24
C ILE A 272 0.40 -11.59 0.86
N ALA A 273 1.71 -11.70 1.14
CA ALA A 273 2.21 -12.55 2.23
C ALA A 273 1.68 -12.09 3.61
N GLY A 274 1.64 -10.78 3.88
CA GLY A 274 1.02 -10.23 5.08
C GLY A 274 -0.47 -10.55 5.18
N ARG A 275 -1.20 -10.46 4.07
CA ARG A 275 -2.63 -10.84 4.01
C ARG A 275 -2.87 -12.33 4.22
N VAL A 276 -2.00 -13.20 3.68
CA VAL A 276 -2.08 -14.66 3.91
C VAL A 276 -1.84 -14.97 5.39
N SER A 277 -0.83 -14.38 6.01
CA SER A 277 -0.58 -14.56 7.45
C SER A 277 -1.76 -14.10 8.33
N ALA A 278 -2.44 -13.01 7.95
CA ALA A 278 -3.66 -12.56 8.63
C ALA A 278 -4.83 -13.55 8.46
N VAL A 279 -4.99 -14.15 7.27
CA VAL A 279 -6.00 -15.20 7.00
C VAL A 279 -5.68 -16.48 7.78
N GLU A 280 -4.43 -16.92 7.82
CA GLU A 280 -3.99 -18.08 8.62
C GLU A 280 -4.28 -17.88 10.10
N LYS A 281 -3.98 -16.68 10.64
CA LYS A 281 -4.32 -16.33 12.03
C LYS A 281 -5.83 -16.38 12.27
N GLY A 282 -6.63 -15.76 11.39
CA GLY A 282 -8.10 -15.78 11.51
C GLY A 282 -8.67 -17.20 11.43
N MET A 283 -8.09 -18.08 10.62
CA MET A 283 -8.51 -19.48 10.52
C MET A 283 -8.24 -20.27 11.81
N GLU A 284 -7.11 -20.02 12.48
CA GLU A 284 -6.82 -20.62 13.79
C GLU A 284 -7.69 -20.04 14.91
N GLU A 285 -8.02 -18.75 14.83
CA GLU A 285 -8.95 -18.06 15.75
C GLU A 285 -10.37 -18.64 15.64
N THR A 286 -10.94 -18.73 14.43
CA THR A 286 -12.25 -19.39 14.19
C THR A 286 -12.24 -20.87 14.60
N ARG A 287 -11.10 -21.58 14.44
CA ARG A 287 -10.98 -22.96 14.91
C ARG A 287 -11.08 -23.05 16.44
N SER A 288 -10.40 -22.15 17.15
CA SER A 288 -10.46 -22.02 18.62
C SER A 288 -11.89 -21.68 19.09
N GLU A 289 -12.58 -20.79 18.39
CA GLU A 289 -14.00 -20.46 18.65
C GLU A 289 -14.94 -21.67 18.47
N ILE A 290 -14.74 -22.47 17.42
CA ILE A 290 -15.52 -23.70 17.18
C ILE A 290 -15.29 -24.73 18.29
N GLU A 291 -14.05 -24.91 18.76
CA GLU A 291 -13.74 -25.81 19.88
C GLU A 291 -14.37 -25.34 21.20
N ALA A 292 -14.31 -24.03 21.47
CA ALA A 292 -14.98 -23.42 22.62
C ALA A 292 -16.52 -23.57 22.55
N LEU A 293 -17.12 -23.39 21.37
CA LEU A 293 -18.56 -23.57 21.16
C LEU A 293 -18.98 -25.03 21.32
N SER A 294 -18.19 -25.98 20.81
CA SER A 294 -18.43 -27.41 20.99
C SER A 294 -18.42 -27.81 22.47
N SER A 295 -17.44 -27.30 23.23
CA SER A 295 -17.37 -27.46 24.69
C SER A 295 -18.57 -26.84 25.42
N GLY A 296 -19.01 -25.66 24.97
CA GLY A 296 -20.23 -25.01 25.47
C GLY A 296 -21.50 -25.83 25.23
N ILE A 297 -21.63 -26.48 24.08
CA ILE A 297 -22.75 -27.39 23.77
C ILE A 297 -22.71 -28.63 24.66
N GLU A 298 -21.54 -29.22 24.90
CA GLU A 298 -21.39 -30.35 25.82
C GLU A 298 -21.78 -29.98 27.26
N ALA A 299 -21.38 -28.79 27.73
CA ALA A 299 -21.77 -28.26 29.03
C ALA A 299 -23.30 -28.00 29.13
N LEU A 300 -23.92 -27.44 28.10
CA LEU A 300 -25.37 -27.23 28.04
C LEU A 300 -26.15 -28.55 28.06
N ASN A 301 -25.70 -29.57 27.31
CA ASN A 301 -26.31 -30.90 27.36
C ASN A 301 -26.21 -31.52 28.77
N GLY A 302 -25.08 -31.34 29.47
CA GLY A 302 -24.94 -31.74 30.87
C GLY A 302 -25.91 -31.01 31.82
N GLN A 303 -26.18 -29.72 31.59
CA GLN A 303 -27.17 -28.97 32.36
C GLN A 303 -28.61 -29.42 32.08
N ILE A 304 -28.93 -29.81 30.84
CA ILE A 304 -30.25 -30.37 30.47
C ILE A 304 -30.47 -31.72 31.16
N GLU A 305 -29.47 -32.60 31.17
CA GLU A 305 -29.49 -33.88 31.88
C GLU A 305 -29.68 -33.69 33.40
N GLU A 306 -28.97 -32.72 34.01
CA GLU A 306 -29.18 -32.38 35.43
C GLU A 306 -30.59 -31.83 35.70
N LEU A 307 -31.13 -31.01 34.79
CA LEU A 307 -32.48 -30.47 34.91
C LEU A 307 -33.55 -31.58 34.82
N ASP A 308 -33.39 -32.55 33.92
CA ASP A 308 -34.29 -33.71 33.81
C ASP A 308 -34.28 -34.55 35.09
N GLN A 309 -33.10 -34.82 35.65
CA GLN A 309 -32.98 -35.53 36.93
C GLN A 309 -33.69 -34.78 38.08
N ARG A 310 -33.57 -33.45 38.14
CA ARG A 310 -34.30 -32.61 39.12
C ARG A 310 -35.82 -32.63 38.90
N VAL A 311 -36.28 -32.63 37.65
CA VAL A 311 -37.72 -32.75 37.30
C VAL A 311 -38.26 -34.12 37.72
N ASN A 312 -37.54 -35.21 37.45
CA ASN A 312 -37.93 -36.57 37.84
C ASN A 312 -38.04 -36.73 39.36
N GLU A 313 -37.09 -36.21 40.14
CA GLU A 313 -37.17 -36.27 41.61
C GLU A 313 -38.31 -35.39 42.17
N LEU A 314 -38.61 -34.26 41.52
CA LEU A 314 -39.78 -33.43 41.84
C LEU A 314 -41.10 -34.17 41.55
N GLN A 315 -41.24 -34.82 40.38
CA GLN A 315 -42.42 -35.63 40.03
C GLN A 315 -42.63 -36.80 41.00
N LYS A 316 -41.55 -37.49 41.38
CA LYS A 316 -41.56 -38.55 42.39
C LYS A 316 -42.00 -38.02 43.77
N THR A 317 -41.53 -36.84 44.17
CA THR A 317 -41.96 -36.16 45.41
C THR A 317 -43.45 -35.79 45.35
N THR A 318 -43.93 -35.24 44.23
CA THR A 318 -45.35 -34.95 44.00
C THR A 318 -46.21 -36.21 44.05
N SER A 319 -45.73 -37.32 43.48
CA SER A 319 -46.43 -38.61 43.49
C SER A 319 -46.55 -39.19 44.90
N GLN A 320 -45.47 -39.12 45.70
CA GLN A 320 -45.50 -39.50 47.11
C GLN A 320 -46.45 -38.62 47.93
N PHE A 321 -46.48 -37.31 47.68
CA PHE A 321 -47.41 -36.40 48.32
C PHE A 321 -48.87 -36.72 47.97
N SER A 322 -49.17 -37.02 46.69
CA SER A 322 -50.51 -37.45 46.27
C SER A 322 -50.95 -38.72 47.01
N ALA A 323 -50.11 -39.75 47.04
CA ALA A 323 -50.39 -41.00 47.76
C ALA A 323 -50.54 -40.80 49.27
N PHE A 324 -49.80 -39.86 49.87
CA PHE A 324 -49.96 -39.47 51.27
C PHE A 324 -51.33 -38.81 51.54
N ILE A 325 -51.78 -37.90 50.65
CA ILE A 325 -53.09 -37.26 50.77
C ILE A 325 -54.23 -38.27 50.58
N GLU A 326 -54.12 -39.19 49.61
CA GLU A 326 -55.08 -40.30 49.45
C GLU A 326 -55.14 -41.18 50.70
N GLY A 327 -54.00 -41.57 51.27
CA GLY A 327 -53.96 -42.35 52.51
C GLY A 327 -54.57 -41.62 53.71
N LEU A 328 -54.42 -40.29 53.78
CA LEU A 328 -55.04 -39.46 54.82
C LEU A 328 -56.56 -39.35 54.61
N GLN A 329 -57.02 -39.25 53.36
CA GLN A 329 -58.44 -39.26 53.00
C GLN A 329 -59.12 -40.59 53.33
N GLU A 330 -58.48 -41.73 52.99
CA GLU A 330 -58.98 -43.08 53.30
C GLU A 330 -59.14 -43.28 54.81
N LEU A 331 -58.14 -42.83 55.59
CA LEU A 331 -58.16 -42.92 57.05
C LEU A 331 -59.27 -42.05 57.67
N LEU A 332 -59.47 -40.84 57.14
CA LEU A 332 -60.55 -39.94 57.57
C LEU A 332 -61.94 -40.50 57.20
N LYS A 333 -62.08 -41.13 56.03
CA LYS A 333 -63.30 -41.84 55.63
C LYS A 333 -63.60 -43.02 56.56
N SER A 334 -62.58 -43.81 56.92
CA SER A 334 -62.74 -44.97 57.82
C SER A 334 -63.26 -44.62 59.22
N ILE A 335 -62.99 -43.39 59.69
CA ILE A 335 -63.49 -42.87 60.97
C ILE A 335 -64.97 -42.44 60.86
N TYR A 336 -65.42 -42.01 59.68
CA TYR A 336 -66.79 -41.53 59.46
C TYR A 336 -67.77 -42.62 58.99
N GLU A 337 -67.27 -43.66 58.31
CA GLU A 337 -68.02 -44.88 57.97
C GLU A 337 -67.58 -46.08 58.85
N PRO A 338 -67.95 -46.13 60.15
CA PRO A 338 -67.65 -47.31 60.98
C PRO A 338 -68.45 -48.51 60.47
N THR A 339 -67.78 -49.38 59.72
CA THR A 339 -68.16 -50.75 59.30
C THR A 339 -69.61 -51.15 59.57
N SER A 340 -70.51 -50.74 58.67
CA SER A 340 -71.88 -51.26 58.61
C SER A 340 -71.94 -52.58 57.83
N ALA A 341 -71.23 -53.59 58.35
CA ALA A 341 -71.37 -55.00 58.02
C ALA A 341 -70.65 -55.84 59.08
N GLU A 342 -71.12 -56.99 59.56
CA GLU A 342 -72.41 -57.67 59.66
C GLU A 342 -72.10 -58.93 60.53
N LYS A 343 -73.14 -59.57 61.09
CA LYS A 343 -73.10 -60.68 62.07
C LYS A 343 -72.11 -61.83 61.82
#